data_AF-A0A928NSX1-F1
#
_entry.id   AF-A0A928NSX1-F1
#
_cell.length_a   1.000
_cell.length_b   1.000
_cell.length_c   1.000
_cell.angle_alpha   90.00
_cell.angle_beta   90.00
_cell.angle_gamma   90.00
#
_symmetry.space_group_name_H-M   'P 1'
#
loop_
_entity.id
_entity.type
_entity.pdbx_description
1 polymer ?
#
loop_
_entity_poly.entity_id
_entity_poly.type
_entity_poly.pdbx_seq_one_letter_code
_entity_poly.pdbx_strand_id
1 'polypeptide(L)'
;MESKGKYPEYYAVSKGWHRGWRKVSLPTNMTDATLKLLHEYYVDILSDYKDVISSKEVVKLTGYAKTTINNWCGKGRLKHFIKHNTYYIPKVFLIEFFCSPYFRSIIRKTSWHIQTINEFYHLMKKEQSK
;
A
#
# COMPACT_ATOMS: atom_id res chain seq x y z
N MET A 1 -25.60 42.71 11.53
CA MET A 1 -25.08 42.20 10.24
C MET A 1 -23.57 42.21 10.36
N GLU A 2 -22.99 41.09 10.73
CA GLU A 2 -21.60 40.99 11.19
C GLU A 2 -20.61 41.24 10.04
N SER A 3 -19.65 42.11 10.31
CA SER A 3 -18.67 42.66 9.38
C SER A 3 -17.64 41.61 8.94
N LYS A 4 -18.03 40.77 7.98
CA LYS A 4 -17.18 39.78 7.30
C LYS A 4 -16.20 40.42 6.29
N GLY A 5 -15.34 41.32 6.72
CA GLY A 5 -14.45 41.98 5.76
C GLY A 5 -13.29 42.78 6.32
N LYS A 6 -12.85 42.54 7.56
CA LYS A 6 -11.82 43.40 8.15
C LYS A 6 -10.38 42.92 7.94
N TYR A 7 -10.15 41.62 7.76
CA TYR A 7 -8.79 41.09 7.58
C TYR A 7 -8.76 39.74 6.81
N PRO A 8 -8.72 39.75 5.47
CA PRO A 8 -8.66 38.51 4.67
C PRO A 8 -7.38 37.69 4.94
N GLU A 9 -6.34 38.30 5.49
CA GLU A 9 -5.06 37.67 5.82
C GLU A 9 -5.10 36.72 7.02
N TYR A 10 -6.04 36.89 7.97
CA TYR A 10 -6.20 35.92 9.09
C TYR A 10 -6.88 34.62 8.62
N TYR A 11 -7.63 34.70 7.53
CA TYR A 11 -8.21 33.54 6.84
C TYR A 11 -7.35 33.09 5.64
N ALA A 12 -6.25 33.79 5.36
CA ALA A 12 -5.31 33.39 4.32
C ALA A 12 -4.55 32.16 4.79
N VAL A 13 -5.00 31.03 4.27
CA VAL A 13 -4.40 29.73 4.42
C VAL A 13 -2.92 29.79 3.98
N SER A 14 -1.98 29.39 4.85
CA SER A 14 -0.54 29.45 4.55
C SER A 14 -0.19 28.72 3.25
N LYS A 15 0.83 29.22 2.51
CA LYS A 15 1.35 28.57 1.28
C LYS A 15 1.90 27.18 1.60
N GLY A 16 1.02 26.18 1.64
CA GLY A 16 1.35 24.82 2.03
C GLY A 16 0.26 24.07 2.79
N TRP A 17 -0.83 24.71 3.22
CA TRP A 17 -1.94 24.00 3.86
C TRP A 17 -2.61 22.99 2.93
N HIS A 18 -2.61 23.27 1.62
CA HIS A 18 -3.02 22.34 0.56
C HIS A 18 -1.88 21.46 0.05
N ARG A 19 -0.65 21.57 0.59
CA ARG A 19 0.37 20.52 0.46
C ARG A 19 -0.03 19.36 1.39
N GLY A 20 -1.25 18.86 1.18
CA GLY A 20 -1.71 17.61 1.77
C GLY A 20 -0.66 16.55 1.51
N TRP A 21 -0.50 15.67 2.49
CA TRP A 21 0.28 14.43 2.44
C TRP A 21 0.50 13.98 0.99
N ARG A 22 1.72 14.17 0.45
CA ARG A 22 2.07 13.73 -0.90
C ARG A 22 1.64 12.26 -0.99
N LYS A 23 0.66 11.98 -1.85
CA LYS A 23 0.11 10.63 -2.01
C LYS A 23 1.21 9.78 -2.66
N VAL A 24 1.97 9.07 -1.84
CA VAL A 24 2.91 8.05 -2.32
C VAL A 24 2.07 6.94 -2.96
N SER A 25 2.18 6.78 -4.28
CA SER A 25 1.44 5.79 -5.04
C SER A 25 2.22 5.37 -6.27
N LEU A 26 2.29 4.07 -6.53
CA LEU A 26 2.80 3.54 -7.79
C LEU A 26 1.83 3.89 -8.93
N PRO A 27 2.34 4.20 -10.14
CA PRO A 27 1.50 4.47 -11.29
C PRO A 27 0.62 3.26 -11.62
N THR A 28 -0.60 3.50 -12.08
CA THR A 28 -1.56 2.42 -12.39
C THR A 28 -1.06 1.54 -13.53
N ASN A 29 -0.53 2.17 -14.59
CA ASN A 29 0.01 1.51 -15.76
C ASN A 29 1.55 1.47 -15.64
N MET A 30 2.11 0.26 -15.59
CA MET A 30 3.55 0.00 -15.55
C MET A 30 3.90 -0.99 -16.66
N THR A 31 5.14 -0.94 -17.13
CA THR A 31 5.64 -1.92 -18.11
C THR A 31 5.74 -3.31 -17.46
N ASP A 32 5.65 -4.38 -18.26
CA ASP A 32 5.77 -5.76 -17.78
C ASP A 32 7.09 -6.01 -17.05
N ALA A 33 8.19 -5.39 -17.52
CA ALA A 33 9.48 -5.44 -16.84
C ALA A 33 9.43 -4.82 -15.43
N THR A 34 8.73 -3.69 -15.27
CA THR A 34 8.56 -3.05 -13.96
C THR A 34 7.67 -3.88 -13.05
N LEU A 35 6.62 -4.50 -13.59
CA LEU A 35 5.74 -5.40 -12.84
C LEU A 35 6.49 -6.66 -12.36
N LYS A 36 7.37 -7.21 -13.21
CA LYS A 36 8.25 -8.32 -12.84
C LYS A 36 9.19 -7.92 -11.70
N LEU A 37 9.83 -6.75 -11.80
CA LEU A 37 10.69 -6.24 -10.73
C LEU A 37 9.92 -6.01 -9.42
N LEU A 38 8.69 -5.50 -9.50
CA LEU A 38 7.82 -5.32 -8.33
C LEU A 38 7.46 -6.67 -7.69
N HIS A 39 7.19 -7.68 -8.52
CA HIS A 39 6.92 -9.02 -8.06
C HIS A 39 8.14 -9.62 -7.34
N GLU A 40 9.32 -9.53 -7.95
CA GLU A 40 10.59 -10.00 -7.36
C GLU A 40 10.89 -9.28 -6.02
N TYR A 41 10.64 -7.97 -5.95
CA TYR A 41 10.78 -7.20 -4.70
C TYR A 41 9.89 -7.73 -3.56
N TYR A 42 8.62 -8.04 -3.84
CA TYR A 42 7.74 -8.61 -2.81
C TYR A 42 8.03 -10.08 -2.50
N VAL A 43 8.59 -10.84 -3.45
CA VAL A 43 9.13 -12.20 -3.18
C VAL A 43 10.26 -12.10 -2.16
N ASP A 44 11.18 -11.15 -2.34
CA ASP A 44 12.30 -10.93 -1.43
C ASP A 44 11.84 -10.53 -0.02
N ILE A 45 10.92 -9.56 0.10
CA ILE A 45 10.35 -9.16 1.40
C ILE A 45 9.69 -10.34 2.13
N LEU A 46 9.04 -11.24 1.38
CA LEU A 46 8.31 -12.37 1.94
C LEU A 46 9.15 -13.65 1.99
N SER A 47 10.44 -13.62 1.68
CA SER A 47 11.31 -14.80 1.65
C SER A 47 11.33 -15.53 2.98
N ASP A 48 11.48 -14.80 4.09
CA ASP A 48 11.53 -15.34 5.46
C ASP A 48 10.18 -15.82 6.03
N TYR A 49 9.07 -15.55 5.33
CA TYR A 49 7.74 -15.97 5.77
C TYR A 49 7.45 -17.41 5.33
N LYS A 50 6.52 -18.08 6.03
CA LYS A 50 6.02 -19.40 5.60
C LYS A 50 5.25 -19.28 4.27
N ASP A 51 5.11 -20.39 3.54
CA ASP A 51 4.34 -20.43 2.29
C ASP A 51 2.86 -20.09 2.49
N VAL A 52 2.34 -20.27 3.70
CA VAL A 52 1.00 -19.88 4.10
C VAL A 52 1.10 -18.96 5.30
N ILE A 53 0.48 -17.78 5.19
CA ILE A 53 0.53 -16.70 6.17
C ILE A 53 -0.86 -16.47 6.72
N SER A 54 -1.01 -16.41 8.05
CA SER A 54 -2.31 -16.10 8.67
C SER A 54 -2.65 -14.62 8.52
N SER A 55 -3.94 -14.27 8.54
CA SER A 55 -4.36 -12.86 8.52
C SER A 55 -3.80 -12.05 9.68
N LYS A 56 -3.52 -12.69 10.83
CA LYS A 56 -2.86 -12.03 11.98
C LYS A 56 -1.42 -11.65 11.65
N GLU A 57 -0.67 -12.50 10.95
CA GLU A 57 0.68 -12.20 10.50
C GLU A 57 0.67 -11.11 9.41
N VAL A 58 -0.29 -11.13 8.49
CA VAL A 58 -0.44 -10.07 7.48
C VAL A 58 -0.74 -8.72 8.13
N VAL A 59 -1.55 -8.67 9.19
CA VAL A 59 -1.77 -7.45 9.99
C VAL A 59 -0.45 -6.95 10.59
N LYS A 60 0.36 -7.84 11.16
CA LYS A 60 1.65 -7.48 11.76
C LYS A 60 2.65 -6.98 10.73
N LEU A 61 2.76 -7.66 9.59
CA LEU A 61 3.65 -7.29 8.48
C LEU A 61 3.26 -5.93 7.89
N THR A 62 2.00 -5.79 7.49
CA THR A 62 1.60 -4.65 6.66
C THR A 62 1.14 -3.45 7.47
N GLY A 63 0.87 -3.63 8.76
CA GLY A 63 0.31 -2.62 9.64
C GLY A 63 -1.16 -2.25 9.35
N TYR A 64 -1.82 -2.93 8.41
CA TYR A 64 -3.25 -2.67 8.18
C TYR A 64 -4.09 -3.25 9.30
N ALA A 65 -5.16 -2.54 9.66
CA ALA A 65 -6.11 -3.03 10.64
C ALA A 65 -6.70 -4.39 10.23
N LYS A 66 -7.00 -5.23 11.22
CA LYS A 66 -7.62 -6.55 11.02
C LYS A 66 -8.89 -6.48 10.16
N THR A 67 -9.72 -5.44 10.38
CA THR A 67 -10.93 -5.20 9.59
C THR A 67 -10.64 -4.98 8.11
N THR A 68 -9.54 -4.30 7.78
CA THR A 68 -9.10 -4.09 6.39
C THR A 68 -8.69 -5.40 5.74
N ILE A 69 -7.88 -6.22 6.41
CA ILE A 69 -7.48 -7.53 5.88
C ILE A 69 -8.71 -8.44 5.68
N ASN A 70 -9.60 -8.48 6.67
CA ASN A 70 -10.86 -9.21 6.58
C ASN A 70 -11.74 -8.72 5.42
N ASN A 71 -11.75 -7.42 5.14
CA ASN A 71 -12.50 -6.86 4.01
C ASN A 71 -11.89 -7.22 2.66
N TRP A 72 -10.56 -7.34 2.54
CA TRP A 72 -9.93 -7.83 1.32
C TRP A 72 -10.27 -9.29 1.07
N CYS A 73 -10.25 -10.08 2.15
CA CYS A 73 -10.60 -11.49 2.13
C CYS A 73 -12.08 -11.70 1.77
N GLY A 74 -12.99 -11.13 2.57
CA GLY A 74 -14.44 -11.31 2.41
C GLY A 74 -15.01 -10.72 1.12
N LYS A 75 -14.32 -9.76 0.49
CA LYS A 75 -14.70 -9.24 -0.84
C LYS A 75 -14.00 -9.97 -2.00
N GLY A 76 -13.29 -11.06 -1.73
CA GLY A 76 -12.60 -11.87 -2.75
C GLY A 76 -11.43 -11.16 -3.44
N ARG A 77 -10.92 -10.06 -2.87
CA ARG A 77 -9.77 -9.33 -3.44
C ARG A 77 -8.44 -10.02 -3.15
N LEU A 78 -8.36 -10.64 -1.98
CA LEU A 78 -7.21 -11.43 -1.56
C LEU A 78 -7.66 -12.89 -1.43
N LYS A 79 -7.13 -13.75 -2.31
CA LYS A 79 -7.41 -15.18 -2.28
C LYS A 79 -6.93 -15.78 -0.96
N HIS A 80 -7.74 -16.64 -0.38
CA HIS A 80 -7.47 -17.27 0.91
C HIS A 80 -8.23 -18.58 1.07
N PHE A 81 -7.96 -19.29 2.15
CA PHE A 81 -8.84 -20.31 2.71
C PHE A 81 -9.04 -20.05 4.21
N ILE A 82 -10.06 -20.70 4.79
CA ILE A 82 -10.40 -20.53 6.20
C ILE A 82 -10.06 -21.82 6.95
N LYS A 83 -9.37 -21.68 8.07
CA LYS A 83 -9.13 -22.78 9.02
C LYS A 83 -9.28 -22.24 10.45
N HIS A 84 -10.04 -22.94 11.30
CA HIS A 84 -10.32 -22.52 12.68
C HIS A 84 -10.72 -21.03 12.80
N ASN A 85 -11.68 -20.59 11.98
CA ASN A 85 -12.18 -19.21 11.93
C ASN A 85 -11.10 -18.13 11.69
N THR A 86 -9.99 -18.51 11.05
CA THR A 86 -8.90 -17.61 10.69
C THR A 86 -8.62 -17.75 9.20
N TYR A 87 -8.42 -16.61 8.52
CA TYR A 87 -7.99 -16.59 7.12
C TYR A 87 -6.51 -16.97 7.02
N TYR A 88 -6.21 -17.86 6.10
CA TYR A 88 -4.86 -18.27 5.71
C TYR A 88 -4.65 -17.95 4.24
N ILE A 89 -3.54 -17.29 3.95
CA ILE A 89 -3.24 -16.68 2.67
C ILE A 89 -1.93 -17.30 2.16
N PRO A 90 -1.97 -18.08 1.07
CA PRO A 90 -0.77 -18.50 0.37
C PRO A 90 0.07 -17.28 -0.05
N LYS A 91 1.39 -17.34 0.18
CA LYS A 91 2.34 -16.26 -0.07
C LYS A 91 2.24 -15.72 -1.51
N VAL A 92 2.12 -16.63 -2.48
CA VAL A 92 1.96 -16.29 -3.90
C VAL A 92 0.77 -15.35 -4.14
N PHE A 93 -0.39 -15.63 -3.52
CA PHE A 93 -1.57 -14.78 -3.66
C PHE A 93 -1.44 -13.44 -2.95
N LEU A 94 -0.65 -13.38 -1.87
CA LEU A 94 -0.35 -12.11 -1.21
C LEU A 94 0.55 -11.22 -2.08
N ILE A 95 1.55 -11.81 -2.74
CA ILE A 95 2.44 -11.12 -3.69
C ILE A 95 1.62 -10.60 -4.89
N GLU A 96 0.82 -11.46 -5.52
CA GLU A 96 -0.08 -11.06 -6.62
C GLU A 96 -0.99 -9.89 -6.20
N PHE A 97 -1.53 -9.96 -4.98
CA PHE A 97 -2.36 -8.90 -4.42
C PHE A 97 -1.59 -7.59 -4.24
N PHE A 98 -0.36 -7.61 -3.72
CA PHE A 98 0.46 -6.40 -3.58
C PHE A 98 0.83 -5.77 -4.93
N CYS A 99 1.03 -6.58 -5.97
CA CYS A 99 1.25 -6.12 -7.34
C CYS A 99 -0.04 -5.58 -8.00
N SER A 100 -1.22 -5.91 -7.47
CA SER A 100 -2.51 -5.57 -8.08
C SER A 100 -2.74 -4.04 -8.17
N PRO A 101 -3.47 -3.57 -9.21
CA PRO A 101 -3.86 -2.15 -9.29
C PRO A 101 -4.67 -1.69 -8.08
N TYR A 102 -5.49 -2.58 -7.51
CA TYR A 102 -6.28 -2.28 -6.32
C TYR A 102 -5.39 -1.93 -5.12
N PHE A 103 -4.39 -2.75 -4.81
CA PHE A 103 -3.52 -2.49 -3.67
C PHE A 103 -2.74 -1.19 -3.88
N ARG A 104 -2.13 -1.02 -5.05
CA ARG A 104 -1.35 0.19 -5.40
C ARG A 104 -2.15 1.49 -5.28
N SER A 105 -3.45 1.43 -5.58
CA SER A 105 -4.37 2.58 -5.54
C SER A 105 -4.97 2.87 -4.16
N ILE A 106 -4.68 2.09 -3.12
CA ILE A 106 -5.19 2.35 -1.75
C ILE A 106 -4.82 3.76 -1.31
N ILE A 107 -5.83 4.56 -0.91
CA ILE A 107 -5.63 5.96 -0.50
C ILE A 107 -5.01 6.06 0.91
N ARG A 108 -5.54 5.28 1.86
CA ARG A 108 -5.11 5.29 3.27
C ARG A 108 -4.05 4.22 3.48
N LYS A 109 -2.80 4.59 3.21
CA LYS A 109 -1.64 3.68 3.33
C LYS A 109 -1.08 3.65 4.73
N THR A 110 -0.63 2.49 5.17
CA THR A 110 0.16 2.30 6.39
C THR A 110 1.60 2.75 6.16
N SER A 111 2.35 2.99 7.22
CA SER A 111 3.79 3.33 7.12
C SER A 111 4.56 2.28 6.34
N TRP A 112 4.28 0.99 6.57
CA TRP A 112 4.88 -0.11 5.81
C TRP A 112 4.62 0.02 4.31
N HIS A 113 3.37 0.27 3.89
CA HIS A 113 3.05 0.41 2.47
C HIS A 113 3.71 1.66 1.84
N ILE A 114 3.83 2.75 2.60
CA ILE A 114 4.54 3.95 2.12
C ILE A 114 6.04 3.65 1.96
N GLN A 115 6.63 2.97 2.94
CA GLN A 115 8.04 2.58 2.93
C GLN A 115 8.34 1.66 1.75
N THR A 116 7.55 0.61 1.54
CA THR A 116 7.79 -0.35 0.46
C THR A 116 7.71 0.29 -0.92
N ILE A 117 6.77 1.23 -1.11
CA ILE A 117 6.70 1.99 -2.36
C ILE A 117 7.96 2.85 -2.56
N ASN A 118 8.43 3.54 -1.52
CA ASN A 118 9.63 4.39 -1.62
C ASN A 118 10.88 3.56 -1.91
N GLU A 119 11.07 2.44 -1.20
CA GLU A 119 12.17 1.50 -1.45
C GLU A 119 12.14 0.97 -2.88
N PHE A 120 10.96 0.57 -3.37
CA PHE A 120 10.81 0.15 -4.76
C PHE A 120 11.17 1.26 -5.76
N TYR A 121 10.79 2.53 -5.50
CA TYR A 121 11.23 3.65 -6.34
C TYR A 121 12.75 3.82 -6.36
N HIS A 122 13.43 3.59 -5.23
CA HIS A 122 14.90 3.63 -5.18
C HIS A 122 15.53 2.49 -5.98
N LEU A 123 14.96 1.29 -5.90
CA LEU A 123 15.39 0.14 -6.70
C LEU A 123 15.24 0.43 -8.20
N MET A 124 14.10 0.95 -8.63
CA MET A 124 13.86 1.33 -10.04
C MET A 124 14.90 2.33 -10.56
N LYS A 125 15.25 3.34 -9.76
CA LYS A 125 16.27 4.34 -10.16
C LYS A 125 17.66 3.73 -10.30
N LYS A 126 18.00 2.78 -9.44
CA LYS A 126 19.29 2.07 -9.49
C LYS A 126 19.41 1.20 -10.75
N GLU A 127 18.34 0.51 -11.13
CA GLU A 127 18.32 -0.33 -12.34
C GLU A 127 18.40 0.49 -13.64
N GLN A 128 17.91 1.74 -13.65
CA GLN A 128 18.08 2.65 -14.80
C GLN A 128 19.45 3.33 -14.89
N SER A 129 20.25 3.26 -13.81
CA SER A 129 21.59 3.86 -13.75
C SER A 129 22.71 2.85 -14.07
N LYS A 130 22.36 1.60 -14.37
CA LYS A 130 23.26 0.56 -14.87
C LYS A 130 23.17 0.49 -16.40
#